data_AF-A0A7C5H1K0-F1
#
_entry.id   AF-A0A7C5H1K0-F1
#
_cell.length_a   1.000
_cell.length_b   1.000
_cell.length_c   1.000
_cell.angle_alpha   90.00
_cell.angle_beta   90.00
_cell.angle_gamma   90.00
#
_symmetry.space_group_name_H-M   'P 1'
#
loop_
_entity.id
_entity.type
_entity.pdbx_description
1 polymer ?
#
loop_
_entity_poly.entity_id
_entity_poly.type
_entity_poly.pdbx_seq_one_letter_code
_entity_poly.pdbx_strand_id
1 'polypeptide(L)' 'MGDYQPKAYWDKHTIRALRLHMGLTQAELARLLGIRQQTVSDWESGIYRPRGASATLLNIVAERSGFRYGAGMK' A
#
# COMPACT_ATOMS: atom_id res chain seq x y z
N MET A 1 18.34 13.50 -16.75
CA MET A 1 17.52 12.32 -17.08
C MET A 1 17.17 11.68 -15.75
N GLY A 2 16.00 11.96 -15.18
CA GLY A 2 15.60 11.42 -13.88
C GLY A 2 14.76 10.16 -14.12
N ASP A 3 15.16 9.06 -13.50
CA ASP A 3 14.48 7.77 -13.55
C ASP A 3 12.99 7.90 -13.17
N TYR A 4 12.14 8.05 -14.18
CA TYR A 4 10.69 7.98 -14.01
C TYR A 4 10.31 6.49 -13.90
N GLN A 5 10.53 5.94 -12.71
CA GLN A 5 9.91 4.68 -12.31
C GLN A 5 8.40 4.94 -12.15
N PRO A 6 7.51 4.16 -12.78
CA PRO A 6 6.08 4.30 -12.56
C PRO A 6 5.81 4.00 -11.09
N LYS A 7 5.61 5.05 -10.29
CA LYS A 7 5.26 4.93 -8.87
C LYS A 7 3.99 4.10 -8.79
N ALA A 8 4.06 2.94 -8.15
CA ALA A 8 2.86 2.24 -7.70
C ALA A 8 2.02 3.24 -6.89
N TYR A 9 0.88 3.65 -7.45
CA TYR A 9 -0.02 4.64 -6.85
C TYR A 9 -0.83 3.96 -5.76
N TRP A 10 -0.20 3.74 -4.60
CA TRP A 10 -0.90 3.34 -3.40
C TRP A 10 -1.74 4.52 -2.89
N ASP A 11 -3.02 4.49 -3.23
CA ASP A 11 -4.03 5.40 -2.68
C ASP A 11 -4.85 4.72 -1.58
N LYS A 12 -5.69 5.50 -0.91
CA LYS A 12 -6.52 5.04 0.21
C LYS A 12 -7.41 3.84 -0.12
N HIS A 13 -7.93 3.77 -1.35
CA HIS A 13 -8.77 2.68 -1.82
C HIS A 13 -7.92 1.44 -2.11
N THR A 14 -6.79 1.59 -2.78
CA THR A 14 -5.91 0.46 -3.13
C THR A 14 -5.27 -0.19 -1.90
N ILE A 15 -4.88 0.61 -0.89
CA ILE A 15 -4.34 0.11 0.38
C ILE A 15 -5.42 -0.64 1.16
N ARG A 16 -6.62 -0.07 1.26
CA ARG A 16 -7.76 -0.74 1.90
C ARG A 16 -8.15 -2.02 1.17
N ALA A 17 -8.13 -2.01 -0.17
CA ALA A 17 -8.44 -3.17 -0.99
C ALA A 17 -7.41 -4.29 -0.81
N LEU A 18 -6.11 -3.97 -0.79
CA LEU A 18 -5.04 -4.93 -0.48
C LEU A 18 -5.28 -5.57 0.90
N ARG A 19 -5.54 -4.73 1.90
CA ARG A 19 -5.82 -5.20 3.26
C ARG A 19 -7.00 -6.16 3.30
N LEU A 20 -8.12 -5.80 2.68
CA LEU A 20 -9.33 -6.61 2.65
C LEU A 20 -9.15 -7.90 1.84
N HIS A 21 -8.41 -7.85 0.73
CA HIS A 21 -8.06 -9.02 -0.09
C HIS A 21 -7.28 -10.06 0.71
N MET A 22 -6.38 -9.60 1.59
CA MET A 22 -5.62 -10.47 2.48
C MET A 22 -6.40 -10.85 3.76
N GLY A 23 -7.62 -10.33 3.96
CA GLY A 23 -8.40 -10.56 5.18
C GLY A 23 -7.80 -9.94 6.45
N LEU A 24 -6.92 -8.94 6.31
CA LEU A 24 -6.19 -8.34 7.42
C LEU A 24 -6.94 -7.17 8.06
N THR A 25 -6.66 -6.94 9.33
CA THR A 25 -6.99 -5.69 10.04
C THR A 25 -5.90 -4.64 9.80
N GLN A 26 -6.19 -3.36 10.11
CA GLN A 26 -5.20 -2.28 9.96
C GLN A 26 -3.96 -2.54 10.84
N ALA A 27 -4.15 -3.14 12.01
CA ALA A 27 -3.07 -3.48 12.93
C ALA A 27 -2.19 -4.63 12.37
N GLU A 28 -2.80 -5.63 11.74
CA GLU A 28 -2.06 -6.73 11.12
C GLU A 28 -1.29 -6.27 9.89
N LEU A 29 -1.90 -5.44 9.03
CA LEU A 29 -1.18 -4.84 7.91
C LEU A 29 -0.01 -3.98 8.41
N ALA A 30 -0.21 -3.21 9.49
CA ALA A 30 0.87 -2.42 10.08
C ALA A 30 2.01 -3.27 10.63
N ARG A 31 1.69 -4.37 11.34
CA ARG A 31 2.69 -5.33 11.83
C ARG A 31 3.46 -5.97 10.67
N LEU A 32 2.76 -6.33 9.60
CA LEU A 32 3.36 -6.95 8.42
C LEU A 32 4.32 -6.00 7.70
N LEU A 33 4.00 -4.70 7.69
CA LEU A 33 4.84 -3.65 7.13
C LEU A 33 5.87 -3.09 8.12
N GLY A 34 5.86 -3.52 9.38
CA GLY A 34 6.76 -3.01 10.42
C GLY A 34 6.51 -1.56 10.84
N ILE A 35 5.30 -1.03 10.62
CA ILE A 35 4.91 0.35 10.93
C ILE A 35 3.84 0.41 12.02
N ARG A 36 3.42 1.63 12.38
CA ARG A 36 2.32 1.85 13.33
C ARG A 36 0.96 1.70 12.64
N GLN A 37 -0.04 1.20 13.37
CA GLN A 37 -1.42 1.10 12.87
C GLN A 37 -1.98 2.48 12.46
N GLN A 38 -1.65 3.54 13.21
CA GLN A 38 -2.05 4.90 12.85
C GLN A 38 -1.62 5.29 11.43
N THR A 39 -0.40 4.90 11.03
CA THR A 39 0.11 5.17 9.67
C THR A 39 -0.75 4.50 8.60
N VAL A 40 -1.22 3.27 8.84
CA VAL A 40 -2.15 2.59 7.93
C VAL A 40 -3.51 3.30 7.90
N SER A 41 -4.00 3.76 9.04
CA SER A 41 -5.24 4.55 9.12
C SER A 41 -5.14 5.87 8.34
N ASP A 42 -4.02 6.58 8.47
CA ASP A 42 -3.77 7.84 7.76
C ASP A 42 -3.71 7.62 6.24
N TRP A 43 -3.17 6.47 5.82
CA TRP A 43 -3.17 6.06 4.41
C TRP A 43 -4.57 5.73 3.90
N GLU A 44 -5.34 4.92 4.63
CA GLU A 44 -6.73 4.57 4.29
C GLU A 44 -7.69 5.77 4.38
N SER A 45 -7.32 6.82 5.10
CA SER A 45 -8.05 8.08 5.15
C SER A 45 -7.63 9.05 4.05
N GLY A 46 -6.47 8.81 3.40
CA GLY A 46 -5.89 9.70 2.40
C GLY A 46 -5.20 10.93 2.97
N ILE A 47 -4.98 10.98 4.28
CA ILE A 47 -4.23 12.04 4.97
C ILE A 47 -2.75 11.99 4.53
N TYR A 48 -2.21 10.78 4.40
CA TYR A 48 -0.83 10.55 3.97
C TYR A 48 -0.77 9.47 2.90
N ARG A 49 0.28 9.48 2.06
CA ARG A 49 0.53 8.43 1.07
C ARG A 49 1.83 7.71 1.39
N PRO A 50 1.89 6.37 1.30
CA PRO A 50 3.14 5.65 1.48
C PRO A 50 4.16 6.11 0.44
N ARG A 51 5.39 6.38 0.89
CA ARG A 51 6.51 6.84 0.05
C ARG A 51 7.77 6.08 0.45
N GLY A 52 8.73 5.99 -0.48
CA GLY A 52 10.00 5.30 -0.25
C GLY A 52 9.80 3.84 0.13
N ALA A 53 10.43 3.41 1.23
CA ALA A 53 10.41 2.02 1.70
C ALA A 53 9.01 1.46 1.92
N SER A 54 8.07 2.26 2.43
CA SER A 54 6.68 1.82 2.67
C SER A 54 5.96 1.43 1.39
N ALA A 55 6.19 2.15 0.29
CA ALA A 55 5.59 1.83 -1.00
C ALA A 55 6.19 0.54 -1.58
N THR A 56 7.51 0.34 -1.42
CA THR A 56 8.18 -0.91 -1.80
C THR A 56 7.65 -2.10 -1.02
N LEU A 57 7.46 -1.96 0.30
CA LEU A 57 6.89 -3.02 1.12
C LEU A 57 5.47 -3.37 0.67
N LEU A 58 4.63 -2.37 0.41
CA LEU A 58 3.29 -2.61 -0.12
C LEU A 58 3.30 -3.35 -1.46
N ASN A 59 4.23 -3.02 -2.37
CA ASN A 59 4.40 -3.76 -3.63
C ASN A 59 4.73 -5.24 -3.37
N ILE A 60 5.70 -5.52 -2.51
CA ILE A 60 6.10 -6.89 -2.18
C ILE A 60 4.92 -7.67 -1.58
N VAL A 61 4.16 -7.04 -0.68
CA VAL A 61 2.99 -7.65 -0.05
C VAL A 61 1.87 -7.92 -1.06
N ALA A 62 1.65 -7.00 -1.98
CA ALA A 62 0.68 -7.15 -3.06
C ALA A 62 1.05 -8.26 -4.03
N GLU A 63 2.32 -8.32 -4.45
CA GLU A 63 2.84 -9.40 -5.29
C GLU A 63 2.69 -10.76 -4.61
N ARG A 64 3.06 -10.87 -3.33
CA ARG A 64 2.93 -12.12 -2.55
C ARG A 64 1.49 -12.57 -2.35
N SER A 65 0.55 -11.65 -2.26
CA SER A 65 -0.88 -11.95 -2.09
C SER A 65 -1.61 -12.14 -3.43
N GLY A 66 -0.91 -11.99 -4.57
CA GLY A 66 -1.53 -12.00 -5.90
C GLY A 66 -2.52 -10.86 -6.10
N PHE A 67 -2.42 -9.79 -5.30
CA PHE A 67 -3.33 -8.66 -5.38
C PHE A 67 -3.02 -7.84 -6.61
N ARG A 68 -3.98 -7.78 -7.55
CA ARG A 68 -3.89 -6.91 -8.72
C ARG A 68 -4.24 -5.47 -8.30
N TYR A 69 -3.22 -4.68 -7.98
CA TYR A 69 -3.36 -3.23 -7.80
C TYR A 69 -3.21 -2.54 -9.16
N GLY A 70 -4.11 -1.59 -9.45
CA GLY A 70 -4.22 -0.94 -10.75
C GLY A 70 -3.00 -0.09 -11.09
N ALA A 71 -1.98 -0.70 -11.69
CA ALA A 71 -1.02 0.00 -12.52
C ALA A 71 -1.74 0.48 -13.79
N GLY A 72 -2.33 1.68 -13.70
CA GLY A 72 -2.91 2.38 -14.84
C GLY A 72 -4.43 2.47 -14.82
N MET A 73 -4.95 3.60 -14.33
CA MET A 73 -5.99 4.25 -15.13
C MET A 73 -5.25 5.09 -16.16
N LYS A 74 -5.44 4.70 -17.42
CA LYS A 74 -5.09 5.43 -18.64
C LYS A 74 -5.92 6.71 -18.72
#